data_AF-A0A6N4E360-F1
#
_entry.id   AF-A0A6N4E360-F1
#
_cell.length_a   1.000
_cell.length_b   1.000
_cell.length_c   1.000
_cell.angle_alpha   90.00
_cell.angle_beta   90.00
_cell.angle_gamma   90.00
#
_symmetry.space_group_name_H-M   'P 1'
#
loop_
_entity.id
_entity.type
_entity.pdbx_description
1 polymer ?
#
loop_
_entity_poly.entity_id
_entity_poly.type
_entity_poly.pdbx_seq_one_letter_code
_entity_poly.pdbx_strand_id
1 'polypeptide(L)'
;MLILDTPCNHLLAGKEHSDTGQTGFSLLLDGKGDYLSTSSSKQSDSFARDHPEAWSQIASAPEGRITNEDGVFAYRTLEPLSDIPAQCDNCPWSLVRHIPRQQVEQDHAQSARRVQLAFFGVWLLLALGLWVLSLTAMESEAKAVSPR
;
A
#
# COMPACT_ATOMS: atom_id res chain seq x y z
N MET A 1 -6.92 12.21 -13.87
CA MET A 1 -8.04 13.16 -14.09
C MET A 1 -9.32 12.33 -14.13
N LEU A 2 -10.16 12.44 -13.10
CA LEU A 2 -11.46 11.79 -13.04
C LEU A 2 -12.48 12.74 -13.67
N ILE A 3 -13.28 12.26 -14.62
CA ILE A 3 -14.34 13.02 -15.28
C ILE A 3 -15.67 12.40 -14.85
N LEU A 4 -16.51 13.19 -14.20
CA LEU A 4 -17.88 12.82 -13.81
C LEU A 4 -18.81 13.14 -14.99
N ASP A 5 -19.66 12.19 -15.37
CA ASP A 5 -20.74 12.44 -16.32
C ASP A 5 -22.04 12.75 -15.55
N THR A 6 -22.84 13.63 -16.11
CA THR A 6 -24.10 14.09 -15.50
C THR A 6 -25.25 13.23 -16.06
N PRO A 7 -26.21 12.72 -15.26
CA PRO A 7 -26.47 13.03 -13.86
C PRO A 7 -25.89 11.96 -12.92
N CYS A 8 -24.94 12.37 -12.07
CA CYS A 8 -24.54 11.83 -10.76
C CYS A 8 -24.55 10.32 -10.43
N ASN A 9 -24.75 9.42 -11.41
CA ASN A 9 -24.93 7.99 -11.17
C ASN A 9 -23.91 7.11 -11.90
N HIS A 10 -23.10 7.68 -12.80
CA HIS A 10 -22.10 6.93 -13.53
C HIS A 10 -20.78 7.67 -13.60
N LEU A 11 -19.80 7.16 -12.85
CA LEU A 11 -18.40 7.49 -13.07
C LEU A 11 -17.86 6.66 -14.23
N LEU A 12 -17.37 7.34 -15.25
CA LEU A 12 -16.45 6.75 -16.21
C LEU A 12 -15.16 6.45 -15.43
N ALA A 13 -14.91 5.16 -15.17
CA ALA A 13 -13.73 4.69 -14.46
C ALA A 13 -12.46 5.26 -15.11
N GLY A 14 -11.89 6.29 -14.48
CA GLY A 14 -10.57 6.79 -14.82
C GLY A 14 -9.58 5.70 -14.46
N LYS A 15 -9.02 5.04 -15.48
CA LYS A 15 -7.94 4.07 -15.33
C LYS A 15 -6.68 4.85 -14.91
N GLU A 16 -6.53 5.12 -13.61
CA GLU A 16 -5.29 5.67 -13.10
C GLU A 16 -4.20 4.63 -13.34
N HIS A 17 -3.27 4.99 -14.24
CA HIS A 17 -2.03 4.27 -14.44
C HIS A 17 -1.22 4.43 -13.15
N SER A 18 -1.39 3.51 -12.20
CA SER A 18 -0.55 3.44 -11.03
C SER A 18 0.79 2.85 -11.46
N ASP A 19 1.72 3.74 -11.83
CA ASP A 19 3.12 3.44 -12.18
C ASP A 19 3.96 3.00 -10.96
N THR A 20 3.28 2.78 -9.83
CA THR A 20 3.84 2.26 -8.58
C THR A 20 3.12 0.96 -8.30
N GLY A 21 3.83 -0.17 -8.18
CA GLY A 21 3.31 -1.53 -8.08
C GLY A 21 2.42 -1.86 -6.86
N GLN A 22 1.70 -0.90 -6.28
CA GLN A 22 0.69 -1.10 -5.25
C GLN A 22 -0.66 -1.44 -5.88
N THR A 23 -1.01 -2.72 -5.84
CA THR A 23 -2.29 -3.28 -6.28
C THR A 23 -3.43 -3.02 -5.28
N GLY A 24 -3.60 -1.76 -4.87
CA GLY A 24 -4.76 -1.32 -4.10
C GLY A 24 -5.94 -1.00 -5.01
N PHE A 25 -7.16 -1.24 -4.54
CA PHE A 25 -8.37 -0.83 -5.26
C PHE A 25 -8.86 0.51 -4.71
N SER A 26 -9.21 1.41 -5.61
CA SER A 26 -9.85 2.69 -5.27
C SER A 26 -11.36 2.52 -5.38
N LEU A 27 -12.05 2.81 -4.30
CA LEU A 27 -13.49 2.77 -4.15
C LEU A 27 -13.97 4.20 -3.99
N LEU A 28 -15.04 4.57 -4.68
CA LEU A 28 -15.74 5.82 -4.40
C LEU A 28 -17.04 5.49 -3.68
N LEU A 29 -17.25 6.15 -2.56
CA LEU A 29 -18.41 5.98 -1.68
C LEU A 29 -19.24 7.26 -1.65
N ASP A 30 -20.55 7.11 -1.50
CA ASP A 30 -21.43 8.24 -1.21
C ASP A 30 -21.42 8.61 0.28
N GLY A 31 -22.18 9.65 0.67
CA GLY A 31 -22.28 10.08 2.07
C GLY A 31 -22.91 9.06 3.03
N LYS A 32 -23.49 7.97 2.54
CA LYS A 32 -24.06 6.87 3.32
C LYS A 32 -23.11 5.67 3.42
N GLY A 33 -22.04 5.67 2.62
CA GLY A 33 -21.07 4.59 2.52
C GLY A 33 -21.44 3.56 1.45
N ASP A 34 -22.31 3.90 0.51
CA ASP A 34 -22.69 3.03 -0.59
C ASP A 34 -21.72 3.17 -1.77
N TYR A 35 -21.47 2.07 -2.49
CA TYR A 35 -20.49 2.05 -3.58
C TYR A 35 -21.02 2.81 -4.82
N LEU A 36 -20.32 3.86 -5.25
CA LEU A 36 -20.65 4.62 -6.46
C LEU A 36 -20.08 4.02 -7.76
N SER A 37 -19.16 3.06 -7.67
CA SER A 37 -18.56 2.39 -8.82
C SER A 37 -18.50 0.88 -8.58
N THR A 38 -19.49 0.15 -9.10
CA THR A 38 -19.57 -1.32 -8.99
C THR A 38 -19.08 -1.96 -10.29
N SER A 39 -17.76 -1.94 -10.53
CA SER A 39 -17.17 -2.79 -11.58
C SER A 39 -17.06 -4.27 -11.17
N SER A 40 -17.34 -4.59 -9.89
CA SER A 40 -17.26 -5.94 -9.36
C SER A 40 -18.65 -6.46 -8.97
N SER A 41 -18.99 -7.62 -9.50
CA SER A 41 -20.24 -8.38 -9.33
C SER A 41 -20.48 -8.92 -7.90
N LYS A 42 -19.88 -8.30 -6.88
CA LYS A 42 -20.13 -8.68 -5.48
C LYS A 42 -21.39 -7.98 -4.97
N GLN A 43 -22.31 -8.82 -4.49
CA GLN A 43 -23.66 -8.56 -4.01
C GLN A 43 -23.74 -7.75 -2.70
N SER A 44 -22.71 -6.95 -2.39
CA SER A 44 -22.74 -6.05 -1.25
C SER A 44 -22.89 -4.61 -1.71
N ASP A 45 -24.08 -4.06 -1.50
CA ASP A 45 -24.42 -2.70 -1.91
C ASP A 45 -23.72 -1.58 -1.09
N SER A 46 -23.07 -1.89 0.05
CA SER A 46 -22.59 -0.85 0.98
C SER A 46 -21.27 -1.18 1.70
N PHE A 47 -20.29 -0.29 1.58
CA PHE A 47 -19.03 -0.32 2.32
C PHE A 47 -19.24 -0.16 3.82
N ALA A 48 -20.20 0.68 4.23
CA ALA A 48 -20.54 0.88 5.64
C ALA A 48 -20.99 -0.42 6.32
N ARG A 49 -21.54 -1.37 5.56
CA ARG A 49 -21.91 -2.69 6.07
C ARG A 49 -20.74 -3.67 6.10
N ASP A 50 -19.87 -3.64 5.08
CA ASP A 50 -18.74 -4.55 4.98
C ASP A 50 -17.62 -4.19 5.97
N HIS A 51 -17.41 -2.89 6.20
CA HIS A 51 -16.34 -2.34 7.05
C HIS A 51 -16.89 -1.25 7.98
N PRO A 52 -17.80 -1.59 8.93
CA PRO A 52 -18.48 -0.61 9.77
C PRO A 52 -17.53 0.21 10.65
N GLU A 53 -16.47 -0.44 11.16
CA GLU A 53 -15.44 0.24 11.95
C GLU A 53 -14.66 1.26 11.13
N ALA A 54 -14.25 0.90 9.91
CA ALA A 54 -13.54 1.80 9.02
C ALA A 54 -14.44 2.96 8.59
N TRP A 55 -15.70 2.67 8.26
CA TRP A 55 -16.70 3.68 7.88
C TRP A 55 -16.93 4.71 8.98
N SER A 56 -17.03 4.28 10.25
CA SER A 56 -17.24 5.20 11.39
C SER A 56 -16.15 6.28 11.47
N GLN A 57 -14.91 5.91 11.14
CA GLN A 57 -13.77 6.84 11.13
C GLN A 57 -13.77 7.69 9.86
N ILE A 58 -14.05 7.10 8.69
CA ILE A 58 -14.15 7.83 7.41
C ILE A 58 -15.23 8.90 7.49
N ALA A 59 -16.37 8.61 8.10
CA ALA A 59 -17.47 9.56 8.27
C ALA A 59 -17.14 10.68 9.28
N SER A 60 -16.15 10.48 10.16
CA SER A 60 -15.81 11.42 11.23
C SER A 60 -14.77 12.49 10.83
N ALA A 61 -14.00 12.25 9.76
CA ALA A 61 -12.92 13.13 9.34
C ALA A 61 -12.85 13.25 7.81
N PRO A 62 -12.35 14.39 7.28
CA PRO A 62 -12.27 14.59 5.84
C PRO A 62 -11.15 13.78 5.18
N GLU A 63 -10.13 13.38 5.91
CA GLU A 63 -9.05 12.54 5.37
C GLU A 63 -8.32 11.81 6.49
N GLY A 64 -7.70 10.68 6.15
CA GLY A 64 -6.95 9.92 7.12
C GLY A 64 -6.48 8.56 6.63
N ARG A 65 -5.88 7.81 7.56
CA ARG A 65 -5.42 6.44 7.34
C ARG A 65 -5.79 5.57 8.52
N ILE A 66 -6.40 4.43 8.24
CA ILE A 66 -6.86 3.44 9.21
C ILE A 66 -6.12 2.15 8.94
N THR A 67 -5.64 1.51 9.99
CA THR A 67 -5.01 0.18 9.91
C THR A 67 -5.74 -0.75 10.87
N ASN A 68 -6.31 -1.83 10.34
CA ASN A 68 -7.02 -2.85 11.11
C ASN A 68 -6.69 -4.27 10.61
N GLU A 69 -7.52 -5.25 10.95
CA GLU A 69 -7.34 -6.66 10.53
C GLU A 69 -7.56 -6.86 9.02
N ASP A 70 -8.48 -6.11 8.41
CA ASP A 70 -8.76 -6.16 6.96
C ASP A 70 -7.63 -5.55 6.12
N GLY A 71 -6.82 -4.68 6.72
CA GLY A 71 -5.64 -4.10 6.10
C GLY A 71 -5.52 -2.59 6.35
N VAL A 72 -5.09 -1.88 5.32
CA VAL A 72 -4.88 -0.43 5.39
C VAL A 72 -5.89 0.26 4.50
N PHE A 73 -6.64 1.19 5.09
CA PHE A 73 -7.55 2.09 4.39
C PHE A 73 -6.97 3.49 4.41
N ALA A 74 -6.81 4.10 3.25
CA ALA A 74 -6.53 5.52 3.12
C ALA A 74 -7.75 6.19 2.49
N TYR A 75 -8.23 7.29 3.07
CA TYR A 75 -9.45 7.93 2.61
C TYR A 75 -9.31 9.44 2.50
N ARG A 76 -10.11 9.99 1.61
CA ARG A 76 -10.28 11.43 1.44
C ARG A 76 -11.69 11.75 0.97
N THR A 77 -12.34 12.65 1.68
CA THR A 77 -13.64 13.21 1.37
C THR A 77 -13.46 14.29 0.31
N LEU A 78 -14.21 14.16 -0.77
CA LEU A 78 -14.24 15.07 -1.89
C LEU A 78 -15.47 15.95 -1.75
N GLU A 79 -15.26 17.26 -1.70
CA GLU A 79 -16.33 18.23 -1.80
C GLU A 79 -16.74 18.38 -3.27
N PRO A 80 -18.04 18.30 -3.60
CA PRO A 80 -18.49 18.57 -4.96
C PRO A 80 -18.13 20.01 -5.34
N LEU A 81 -17.84 20.24 -6.62
CA LEU A 81 -17.59 21.60 -7.13
C LEU A 81 -18.80 22.50 -6.82
N SER A 82 -18.53 23.67 -6.21
CA SER A 82 -19.53 24.64 -5.78
C SER A 82 -20.45 25.15 -6.90
N ASP A 83 -20.05 24.99 -8.15
CA ASP A 83 -20.79 25.42 -9.34
C ASP A 83 -21.81 24.37 -9.85
N ILE A 84 -21.84 23.18 -9.24
CA ILE A 84 -22.85 22.16 -9.54
C ILE A 84 -24.07 22.47 -8.66
N PRO A 85 -25.27 22.70 -9.23
CA PRO A 85 -26.45 23.05 -8.45
C PRO A 85 -26.66 22.02 -7.34
N ALA A 86 -27.02 22.51 -6.14
CA ALA A 86 -27.11 21.84 -4.84
C ALA A 86 -28.09 20.64 -4.75
N GLN A 87 -28.44 20.06 -5.89
CA GLN A 87 -29.32 18.91 -6.06
C GLN A 87 -28.53 17.59 -6.04
N CYS A 88 -27.45 17.54 -5.25
CA CYS A 88 -26.81 16.28 -4.86
C CYS A 88 -27.32 15.90 -3.48
N ASP A 89 -28.37 15.08 -3.44
CA ASP A 89 -29.00 14.61 -2.18
C ASP A 89 -28.04 13.76 -1.29
N ASN A 90 -26.86 13.36 -1.80
CA ASN A 90 -25.89 12.48 -1.13
C ASN A 90 -24.42 12.99 -1.22
N CYS A 91 -24.17 14.30 -1.12
CA CYS A 91 -22.81 14.82 -0.89
C CYS A 91 -22.57 15.03 0.62
N PRO A 92 -21.36 14.72 1.15
CA PRO A 92 -20.08 14.57 0.45
C PRO A 92 -19.75 13.14 -0.02
N TRP A 93 -18.82 13.01 -0.98
CA TRP A 93 -18.31 11.70 -1.46
C TRP A 93 -16.99 11.35 -0.79
N SER A 94 -16.71 10.08 -0.58
CA SER A 94 -15.44 9.62 0.00
C SER A 94 -14.69 8.70 -0.96
N LEU A 95 -13.47 9.10 -1.32
CA LEU A 95 -12.53 8.24 -2.04
C LEU A 95 -11.76 7.40 -1.03
N VAL A 96 -11.91 6.08 -1.11
CA VAL A 96 -11.27 5.12 -0.21
C VAL A 96 -10.36 4.21 -1.02
N ARG A 97 -9.09 4.14 -0.64
CA ARG A 97 -8.14 3.15 -1.15
C ARG A 97 -7.95 2.08 -0.09
N HIS A 98 -8.28 0.85 -0.44
CA HIS A 98 -8.06 -0.31 0.43
C HIS A 98 -6.89 -1.15 -0.07
N ILE A 99 -5.98 -1.47 0.85
CA ILE A 99 -4.88 -2.41 0.65
C ILE A 99 -5.12 -3.59 1.61
N PRO A 100 -5.53 -4.76 1.10
CA PRO A 100 -5.75 -5.95 1.91
C PRO A 100 -4.52 -6.32 2.73
N ARG A 101 -4.74 -6.77 3.97
CA ARG A 101 -3.65 -7.17 4.87
C ARG A 101 -2.70 -8.20 4.26
N GLN A 102 -3.24 -9.18 3.54
CA GLN A 102 -2.45 -10.21 2.86
C GLN A 102 -1.44 -9.61 1.87
N GLN A 103 -1.80 -8.54 1.16
CA GLN A 103 -0.88 -7.86 0.24
C GLN A 103 0.20 -7.09 1.02
N VAL A 104 -0.17 -6.39 2.08
CA VAL A 104 0.79 -5.69 2.94
C VAL A 104 1.82 -6.68 3.49
N GLU A 105 1.37 -7.84 3.96
CA GLU A 105 2.25 -8.89 4.47
C GLU A 105 3.14 -9.51 3.39
N GLN A 106 2.62 -9.72 2.18
CA GLN A 106 3.40 -10.21 1.05
C GLN A 106 4.49 -9.24 0.61
N ASP A 107 4.16 -7.94 0.52
CA ASP A 107 5.11 -6.89 0.18
C ASP A 107 6.21 -6.77 1.25
N HIS A 108 5.82 -6.88 2.53
CA HIS A 108 6.76 -6.90 3.64
C HIS A 108 7.66 -8.15 3.59
N ALA A 109 7.11 -9.34 3.35
CA ALA A 109 7.87 -10.58 3.28
C ALA A 109 8.87 -10.58 2.10
N GLN A 110 8.45 -10.08 0.94
CA GLN A 110 9.30 -9.99 -0.24
C GLN A 110 10.45 -8.99 -0.03
N SER A 111 10.15 -7.83 0.58
CA SER A 111 11.15 -6.82 0.92
C SER A 111 12.13 -7.33 1.98
N ALA A 112 11.62 -7.96 3.04
CA ALA A 112 12.44 -8.57 4.08
C ALA A 112 13.39 -9.64 3.51
N ARG A 113 12.91 -10.48 2.59
CA ARG A 113 13.73 -11.50 1.92
C ARG A 113 14.88 -10.90 1.12
N ARG A 114 14.64 -9.80 0.39
CA ARG A 114 15.69 -9.10 -0.37
C ARG A 114 16.76 -8.51 0.55
N VAL A 115 16.33 -7.87 1.64
CA VAL A 115 17.23 -7.30 2.65
C VAL A 115 18.05 -8.40 3.33
N GLN A 116 17.42 -9.51 3.71
CA GLN A 116 18.10 -10.66 4.31
C GLN A 116 19.16 -11.25 3.38
N LEU A 117 18.86 -11.42 2.09
CA LEU A 117 19.82 -11.90 1.10
C LEU A 117 21.02 -10.94 0.94
N ALA A 118 20.78 -9.63 0.94
CA ALA A 118 21.83 -8.63 0.87
C ALA A 118 22.75 -8.70 2.11
N PHE A 119 22.18 -8.75 3.31
CA PHE A 119 22.95 -8.90 4.54
C PHE A 119 23.74 -10.21 4.56
N PHE A 120 23.14 -11.32 4.15
CA PHE A 120 23.82 -12.60 4.04
C PHE A 120 25.02 -12.52 3.10
N GLY A 121 24.87 -11.87 1.93
CA GLY A 121 25.97 -11.64 1.01
C GLY A 121 27.12 -10.84 1.60
N VAL A 122 26.82 -9.77 2.36
CA VAL A 122 27.84 -8.97 3.07
C VAL A 122 28.60 -9.82 4.09
N TRP A 123 27.90 -10.59 4.91
CA TRP A 123 28.52 -11.48 5.88
C TRP A 123 29.40 -12.55 5.22
N LEU A 124 28.96 -13.11 4.10
CA LEU A 124 29.75 -14.06 3.32
C LEU A 124 31.06 -13.45 2.83
N LEU A 125 31.02 -12.22 2.29
CA LEU A 125 32.21 -11.51 1.84
C LEU A 125 33.17 -11.19 2.99
N LEU A 126 32.65 -10.79 4.15
CA LEU A 126 33.48 -10.55 5.34
C LEU A 126 34.16 -11.83 5.83
N ALA A 127 33.41 -12.94 5.89
CA ALA A 127 33.95 -14.23 6.29
C ALA A 127 35.07 -14.70 5.33
N LEU A 128 34.86 -14.54 4.02
CA LEU A 128 35.88 -14.84 3.01
C LEU A 128 37.12 -13.95 3.15
N GLY A 129 36.94 -12.65 3.35
CA GLY A 129 38.04 -11.70 3.56
C GLY A 129 38.87 -12.06 4.80
N LEU A 130 38.21 -12.36 5.92
CA LEU A 130 38.85 -12.81 7.16
C LEU A 130 39.60 -14.13 6.96
N TRP A 131 39.02 -15.08 6.22
CA TRP A 131 39.65 -16.36 5.93
C TRP A 131 40.93 -16.19 5.11
N VAL A 132 40.89 -15.37 4.06
CA VAL A 132 42.08 -15.06 3.25
C VAL A 132 43.16 -14.37 4.07
N LEU A 133 42.79 -13.39 4.89
CA LEU A 133 43.73 -12.71 5.80
C LEU A 133 44.40 -13.72 6.75
N SER A 134 43.63 -14.65 7.33
CA SER A 134 44.17 -15.70 8.19
C SER A 134 45.18 -16.59 7.48
N LEU A 135 44.93 -16.97 6.22
CA LEU A 135 45.88 -17.77 5.43
C LEU A 135 47.18 -17.00 5.19
N THR A 136 47.09 -15.72 4.83
CA THR A 136 48.28 -14.88 4.59
C THR A 136 49.09 -14.62 5.87
N ALA A 137 48.43 -14.46 7.02
CA ALA A 137 49.09 -14.26 8.30
C ALA A 137 49.94 -15.49 8.68
N MET A 138 49.40 -16.70 8.51
CA MET A 138 50.14 -17.94 8.78
C MET A 138 51.39 -18.10 7.90
N GLU A 139 51.33 -17.66 6.64
CA GLU A 139 52.51 -17.70 5.75
C GLU A 139 53.60 -16.70 6.18
N SER A 140 53.22 -15.58 6.79
CA SER A 140 54.16 -14.58 7.29
C SER A 140 54.95 -15.06 8.51
N GLU A 141 54.29 -15.75 9.44
CA GLU A 141 54.95 -16.33 10.63
C GLU A 141 55.92 -17.46 10.25
N ALA A 142 55.54 -18.29 9.27
CA ALA A 142 56.40 -19.37 8.77
C ALA A 142 57.72 -18.86 8.17
N LYS A 143 57.72 -17.69 7.53
CA LYS A 143 58.93 -17.07 6.96
C LYS A 143 59.81 -16.41 8.03
N ALA A 144 59.23 -15.89 9.12
CA ALA A 144 59.97 -15.21 10.18
C ALA A 144 60.78 -16.16 11.09
N VAL A 145 60.36 -17.43 11.21
CA VAL A 145 60.99 -18.42 12.10
C VAL A 145 62.17 -19.18 11.46
N SER A 146 62.52 -18.88 10.20
CA SER A 146 63.71 -19.45 9.53
C SER A 146 64.84 -18.41 9.36
N PRO A 147 65.54 -17.99 10.43
CA PRO A 147 66.76 -17.21 10.28
C PRO A 147 67.89 -18.11 9.75
N ARG A 148 68.45 -17.72 8.60
CA ARG A 148 69.78 -18.15 8.15
C ARG A 148 70.80 -17.11 8.59
#